data_AF-A0A2R6DXE8-F1
#
_entry.id   AF-A0A2R6DXE8-F1
#
_cell.length_a   1.000
_cell.length_b   1.000
_cell.length_c   1.000
_cell.angle_alpha   90.00
_cell.angle_beta   90.00
_cell.angle_gamma   90.00
#
_symmetry.space_group_name_H-M   'P 1'
#
loop_
_entity.id
_entity.type
_entity.pdbx_description
1 polymer ?
#
loop_
_entity_poly.entity_id
_entity_poly.type
_entity_poly.pdbx_seq_one_letter_code
_entity_poly.pdbx_strand_id
1 'polypeptide(L)'
;MSRLVKILSGLLQTVATFVVLILLAIGSFYVTVFVVSTGAELAGYDPSGDFVVLSAALLVIAALFGGLPITGGPTGDGEARETGHGFQ
;
A
#
# COMPACT_ATOMS: atom_id res chain seq x y z
N MET A 1 -23.07 5.35 24.17
CA MET A 1 -21.96 6.07 23.49
C MET A 1 -20.88 5.15 22.94
N SER A 2 -20.04 4.50 23.77
CA SER A 2 -18.67 4.11 23.40
C SER A 2 -18.47 3.20 22.18
N ARG A 3 -19.47 2.38 21.80
CA ARG A 3 -19.40 1.56 20.57
C ARG A 3 -19.42 2.41 19.29
N LEU A 4 -20.23 3.47 19.25
CA LEU A 4 -20.34 4.36 18.08
C LEU A 4 -19.04 5.13 17.85
N VAL A 5 -18.41 5.63 18.92
CA VAL A 5 -17.12 6.35 18.84
C VAL A 5 -16.01 5.44 18.30
N LYS A 6 -15.96 4.17 18.73
CA LYS A 6 -15.01 3.18 18.17
C LYS A 6 -15.24 2.92 16.68
N ILE A 7 -16.49 2.82 16.23
CA ILE A 7 -16.82 2.63 14.80
C ILE A 7 -16.40 3.85 13.96
N LEU A 8 -16.70 5.08 14.44
CA LEU A 8 -16.30 6.32 13.77
C LEU A 8 -14.76 6.48 13.72
N SER A 9 -14.06 6.12 14.81
CA SER A 9 -12.59 6.12 14.83
C SER A 9 -12.00 5.11 13.84
N GLY A 10 -12.58 3.91 13.74
CA GLY A 10 -12.16 2.90 12.76
C GLY A 10 -12.37 3.37 11.32
N LEU A 11 -13.54 3.94 11.02
CA LEU A 11 -13.85 4.50 9.69
C LEU A 11 -12.87 5.63 9.31
N LEU A 12 -12.60 6.55 10.23
CA LEU A 12 -11.64 7.65 9.99
C LEU A 12 -10.23 7.11 9.70
N GLN A 13 -9.81 6.05 10.41
CA GLN A 13 -8.51 5.41 10.17
C GLN A 13 -8.49 4.65 8.83
N THR A 14 -9.57 3.99 8.41
CA THR A 14 -9.69 3.41 7.06
C THR A 14 -9.58 4.47 5.96
N VAL A 15 -10.26 5.61 6.12
CA VAL A 15 -10.17 6.74 5.17
C VAL A 15 -8.76 7.32 5.12
N ALA A 16 -8.10 7.51 6.27
CA ALA A 16 -6.72 7.99 6.32
C ALA A 16 -5.75 7.04 5.61
N THR A 17 -5.84 5.74 5.86
CA THR A 17 -5.04 4.71 5.14
C THR A 17 -5.31 4.76 3.63
N PHE A 18 -6.56 4.89 3.20
CA PHE A 18 -6.92 4.97 1.78
C PHE A 18 -6.34 6.23 1.10
N VAL A 19 -6.37 7.39 1.77
CA VAL A 19 -5.74 8.62 1.28
C VAL A 19 -4.22 8.46 1.16
N VAL A 20 -3.56 7.83 2.14
CA VAL A 20 -2.11 7.53 2.06
C VAL A 20 -1.79 6.62 0.87
N LEU A 21 -2.58 5.55 0.65
CA LEU A 21 -2.41 4.66 -0.49
C LEU A 21 -2.61 5.37 -1.84
N ILE A 22 -3.56 6.30 -1.95
CA ILE A 22 -3.75 7.14 -3.15
C ILE A 22 -2.51 8.02 -3.39
N LEU A 23 -1.97 8.67 -2.36
CA LEU A 23 -0.78 9.52 -2.49
C LEU A 23 0.46 8.71 -2.91
N LEU A 24 0.64 7.50 -2.36
CA LEU A 24 1.68 6.57 -2.78
C LEU A 24 1.49 6.11 -4.23
N ALA A 25 0.26 5.80 -4.65
CA ALA A 25 -0.04 5.40 -6.03
C ALA A 25 0.26 6.52 -7.04
N ILE A 26 -0.13 7.77 -6.73
CA ILE A 26 0.15 8.94 -7.58
C ILE A 26 1.65 9.20 -7.67
N GLY A 27 2.37 9.18 -6.54
CA GLY A 27 3.82 9.37 -6.52
C GLY A 27 4.55 8.27 -7.29
N SER A 28 4.16 7.01 -7.09
CA SER A 28 4.71 5.88 -7.85
C SER A 28 4.44 6.02 -9.34
N PHE A 29 3.24 6.45 -9.75
CA PHE A 29 2.87 6.58 -11.16
C PHE A 29 3.78 7.53 -11.94
N TYR A 30 4.08 8.72 -11.40
CA TYR A 30 5.00 9.63 -12.07
C TYR A 30 6.42 9.05 -12.21
N VAL A 31 6.92 8.33 -11.20
CA VAL A 31 8.21 7.64 -11.27
C VAL A 31 8.17 6.50 -12.30
N THR A 32 7.07 5.73 -12.36
CA THR A 32 6.92 4.64 -13.33
C THR A 32 6.78 5.15 -14.76
N VAL A 33 6.09 6.27 -15.01
CA VAL A 33 6.04 6.93 -16.33
C VAL A 33 7.44 7.30 -16.80
N PHE A 34 8.26 7.91 -15.94
CA PHE A 34 9.66 8.23 -16.24
C PHE A 34 10.48 6.97 -16.57
N VAL A 35 10.39 5.92 -15.73
CA VAL A 35 11.09 4.64 -15.96
C VAL A 35 10.70 3.98 -17.28
N VAL A 36 9.41 3.96 -17.64
CA VAL A 36 8.92 3.39 -18.91
C VAL A 36 9.40 4.21 -20.11
N SER A 37 9.34 5.55 -20.04
CA SER A 37 9.79 6.43 -21.11
C SER A 37 11.28 6.26 -21.40
N THR A 38 12.13 6.42 -20.37
CA THR A 38 13.59 6.28 -20.51
C THR A 38 13.99 4.85 -20.86
N GLY A 39 13.27 3.83 -20.37
CA GLY A 39 13.51 2.44 -20.74
C GLY A 39 13.23 2.15 -22.22
N ALA A 40 12.23 2.82 -22.82
CA ALA A 40 11.93 2.70 -24.24
C ALA A 40 12.98 3.41 -25.12
N GLU A 41 13.39 4.63 -24.76
CA GLU A 41 14.46 5.38 -25.44
C GLU A 41 15.77 4.60 -25.46
N LEU A 42 16.18 4.02 -24.31
CA LEU A 42 17.38 3.18 -24.18
C LEU A 42 17.31 1.89 -25.00
N ALA A 43 16.11 1.41 -25.31
CA ALA A 43 15.87 0.25 -26.17
C ALA A 43 15.67 0.62 -27.66
N GLY A 44 15.77 1.92 -28.02
CA GLY A 44 15.65 2.39 -29.39
C GLY A 44 14.21 2.54 -29.91
N TYR A 45 13.22 2.61 -29.02
CA TYR A 45 11.82 2.82 -29.37
C TYR A 45 11.38 4.27 -29.11
N ASP A 46 10.46 4.76 -29.95
CA ASP A 46 9.73 6.01 -29.77
C ASP A 46 8.26 5.68 -29.44
N PRO A 47 7.89 5.53 -28.15
CA PRO A 47 6.55 5.13 -27.75
C PRO A 47 5.59 6.33 -27.72
N SER A 48 4.34 6.14 -28.13
CA SER A 48 3.31 7.16 -27.91
C SER A 48 3.04 7.35 -26.41
N GLY A 49 2.78 8.60 -25.99
CA GLY A 49 2.54 8.94 -24.59
C GLY A 49 1.41 8.13 -23.94
N ASP A 50 0.36 7.80 -24.71
CA ASP A 50 -0.74 6.93 -24.26
C ASP A 50 -0.25 5.53 -23.89
N PHE A 51 0.70 4.97 -24.64
CA PHE A 51 1.30 3.66 -24.35
C PHE A 51 2.17 3.69 -23.10
N VAL A 52 2.93 4.78 -22.90
CA VAL A 52 3.74 4.99 -21.68
C VAL A 52 2.82 5.11 -20.45
N VAL A 53 1.77 5.93 -20.54
CA VAL A 53 0.78 6.14 -19.47
C VAL A 53 0.03 4.85 -19.11
N LEU A 54 -0.45 4.11 -20.11
CA LEU A 54 -1.14 2.83 -19.89
C LEU A 54 -0.22 1.80 -19.25
N SER A 55 1.00 1.65 -19.77
CA SER A 55 1.99 0.69 -19.25
C SER A 55 2.39 1.04 -17.82
N ALA A 56 2.60 2.33 -17.51
CA ALA A 56 2.91 2.79 -16.17
C ALA A 56 1.75 2.54 -15.19
N ALA A 57 0.50 2.78 -15.60
CA ALA A 57 -0.66 2.48 -14.76
C ALA A 57 -0.76 0.98 -14.40
N LEU A 58 -0.53 0.09 -15.37
CA LEU A 58 -0.51 -1.36 -15.15
C LEU A 58 0.64 -1.79 -14.22
N LEU A 59 1.83 -1.21 -14.38
CA LEU A 59 2.98 -1.47 -13.52
C LEU A 59 2.80 -0.95 -12.09
N VAL A 60 2.14 0.19 -11.89
CA VAL A 60 1.78 0.69 -10.54
C VAL A 60 0.80 -0.24 -9.85
N ILE A 61 -0.22 -0.73 -10.57
CA ILE A 61 -1.15 -1.74 -10.05
C ILE A 61 -0.36 -3.00 -9.65
N ALA A 62 0.51 -3.51 -10.53
CA ALA A 62 1.32 -4.69 -10.24
C ALA A 62 2.24 -4.49 -9.01
N ALA A 63 2.84 -3.31 -8.84
CA ALA A 63 3.68 -3.00 -7.68
C ALA A 63 2.87 -2.92 -6.37
N LEU A 64 1.71 -2.27 -6.38
CA LEU A 64 0.85 -2.12 -5.20
C LEU A 64 0.26 -3.46 -4.71
N PHE A 65 -0.09 -4.37 -5.62
CA PHE A 65 -0.57 -5.71 -5.26
C PHE A 65 0.58 -6.70 -4.98
N GLY A 66 1.71 -6.59 -5.69
CA GLY A 66 2.88 -7.45 -5.51
C GLY A 66 3.71 -7.16 -4.26
N GLY A 67 3.58 -5.96 -3.68
CA GLY A 67 4.23 -5.58 -2.42
C GLY A 67 3.61 -6.18 -1.15
N LEU A 68 2.54 -6.96 -1.25
CA LEU A 68 1.91 -7.62 -0.10
C LEU A 68 2.78 -8.79 0.40
N PRO A 69 3.18 -8.82 1.68
CA PRO A 69 3.92 -9.96 2.22
C PRO A 69 3.03 -11.20 2.24
N ILE A 70 3.42 -12.23 1.47
CA ILE A 70 2.68 -13.50 1.35
C ILE A 70 2.66 -14.29 2.69
N THR A 71 3.45 -13.85 3.68
CA THR A 71 3.45 -14.35 5.07
C THR A 71 3.82 -13.22 6.03
N GLY A 72 3.13 -13.13 7.17
CA GLY A 72 3.45 -12.18 8.25
C GLY A 72 2.64 -10.87 8.25
N GLY A 73 1.38 -10.92 8.68
CA GLY A 73 0.70 -9.74 9.21
C GLY A 73 1.27 -9.34 10.59
N PRO A 74 1.04 -8.10 11.08
CA PRO A 74 1.60 -7.64 12.35
C PRO A 74 0.99 -8.39 13.54
N THR A 75 1.77 -9.30 14.13
CA THR A 75 1.41 -10.03 15.37
C THR A 75 1.51 -9.10 16.59
N GLY A 76 0.43 -8.39 16.92
CA GLY A 76 0.32 -7.53 18.11
C GLY A 76 -0.76 -8.01 19.21
N ASP A 77 0.16 -8.97 19.43
CA ASP A 77 -0.15 -10.16 20.24
C ASP A 77 0.66 -10.21 21.55
N GLY A 78 0.94 -9.04 22.12
CA GLY A 78 1.62 -8.86 23.41
C GLY A 78 0.76 -9.25 24.61
N GLU A 79 0.27 -10.48 24.65
CA GLU A 79 -0.56 -10.98 25.76
C GLU A 79 0.26 -11.27 27.03
N ALA A 80 -0.22 -10.75 28.15
CA ALA A 80 0.50 -10.77 29.42
C ALA A 80 0.55 -12.18 30.02
N ARG A 81 1.76 -12.70 30.26
CA ARG A 81 1.97 -13.89 31.09
C ARG A 81 1.94 -13.52 32.58
N GLU A 82 0.78 -13.10 33.05
CA GLU A 82 0.51 -12.88 34.48
C GLU A 82 0.39 -14.22 35.21
N THR A 83 1.52 -14.90 35.41
CA THR A 83 1.62 -16.14 36.22
C THR A 83 1.54 -15.77 37.71
N GLY A 84 0.35 -15.35 38.14
CA GLY A 84 0.10 -14.63 39.38
C GLY A 84 -0.90 -15.26 40.36
N HIS A 85 -1.25 -16.55 40.23
CA HIS A 85 -1.99 -17.27 41.28
C HIS A 85 -1.63 -18.77 41.34
N GLY A 86 -0.67 -19.08 42.21
CA GLY A 86 -0.45 -20.43 42.75
C GLY A 86 -0.89 -20.46 44.21
N PHE A 87 -1.64 -21.49 44.61
CA PHE A 87 -2.33 -21.54 45.90
C PHE A 87 -1.39 -21.77 47.09
N GLN A 88 -1.68 -21.05 48.19
CA GLN A 88 -1.36 -21.39 49.58
C GLN A 88 -2.64 -21.17 50.40
#